data_AF-A0A1A8QSP8-F1
#
_entry.id   AF-A0A1A8QSP8-F1
#
_cell.length_a   1.000
_cell.length_b   1.000
_cell.length_c   1.000
_cell.angle_alpha   90.00
_cell.angle_beta   90.00
_cell.angle_gamma   90.00
#
_symmetry.space_group_name_H-M   'P 1'
#
loop_
_entity.id
_entity.type
_entity.pdbx_description
1 polymer ?
#
loop_
_entity_poly.entity_id
_entity_poly.type
_entity_poly.pdbx_seq_one_letter_code
_entity_poly.pdbx_strand_id
1 'polypeptide(L)'
;RNMAMFYFWLFKAYTADLYERSIHVFYNSPVTSPALFFFCENDVMCSPAVLGRLMDFWKQRGVAISSRKWEVSTHAAHLRCHPEEYVSTLQNYLNSLPTCSLMPKM
;
A
#
# COMPACT_ATOMS: atom_id res chain seq x y z
N ARG A 1 13.67 14.74 -22.50
CA ARG A 1 12.97 15.07 -21.22
C ARG A 1 11.57 15.67 -21.41
N ASN A 2 11.23 16.31 -22.55
CA ASN A 2 9.92 16.97 -22.74
C ASN A 2 8.81 16.13 -23.40
N MET A 3 9.14 15.03 -24.07
CA MET A 3 8.15 14.22 -24.80
C MET A 3 7.16 13.50 -23.88
N ALA A 4 7.62 12.97 -22.74
CA ALA A 4 6.74 12.30 -21.77
C ALA A 4 5.73 13.30 -21.16
N MET A 5 6.19 14.49 -20.77
CA MET A 5 5.30 15.53 -20.23
C MET A 5 4.31 16.03 -21.28
N PHE A 6 4.74 16.16 -22.55
CA PHE A 6 3.83 16.49 -23.65
C PHE A 6 2.77 15.39 -23.88
N TYR A 7 3.16 14.11 -23.81
CA TYR A 7 2.23 12.98 -23.87
C TYR A 7 1.21 13.03 -22.72
N PHE A 8 1.67 13.21 -21.47
CA PHE A 8 0.78 13.31 -20.31
C PHE A 8 -0.15 14.52 -20.39
N TRP A 9 0.31 15.63 -20.97
CA TRP A 9 -0.53 16.80 -21.20
C TRP A 9 -1.60 16.53 -22.25
N LEU A 10 -1.22 15.96 -23.40
CA LEU A 10 -2.14 15.69 -24.52
C LEU A 10 -3.20 14.63 -24.14
N PHE A 11 -2.81 13.60 -23.40
CA PHE A 11 -3.67 12.49 -22.99
C PHE A 11 -4.01 12.53 -21.49
N LYS A 12 -4.08 13.73 -20.90
CA LYS A 12 -4.30 13.92 -19.45
C LYS A 12 -5.51 13.15 -18.93
N ALA A 13 -6.62 13.18 -19.68
CA ALA A 13 -7.87 12.48 -19.35
C ALA A 13 -7.71 10.96 -19.17
N TYR A 14 -6.74 10.36 -19.88
CA TYR A 14 -6.47 8.91 -19.88
C TYR A 14 -5.22 8.52 -19.10
N THR A 15 -4.51 9.50 -18.53
CA THR A 15 -3.26 9.28 -17.79
C THR A 15 -3.39 9.85 -16.38
N ALA A 16 -3.07 11.13 -16.18
CA ALA A 16 -3.10 11.77 -14.88
C ALA A 16 -4.50 11.77 -14.25
N ASP A 17 -5.56 12.08 -15.01
CA ASP A 17 -6.93 12.10 -14.46
C ASP A 17 -7.44 10.70 -14.12
N LEU A 18 -7.07 9.71 -14.94
CA LEU A 18 -7.40 8.32 -14.66
C LEU A 18 -6.70 7.84 -13.38
N TYR A 19 -5.42 8.19 -13.21
CA TYR A 19 -4.65 7.89 -12.01
C TYR A 19 -5.29 8.52 -10.76
N GLU A 20 -5.53 9.83 -10.77
CA GLU A 20 -6.14 10.55 -9.64
C GLU A 20 -7.52 9.98 -9.27
N ARG A 21 -8.38 9.71 -10.25
CA ARG A 21 -9.68 9.06 -10.01
C ARG A 21 -9.52 7.68 -9.37
N SER A 22 -8.56 6.90 -9.84
CA SER A 22 -8.28 5.56 -9.30
C SER A 22 -7.78 5.63 -7.85
N ILE A 23 -6.92 6.61 -7.53
CA ILE A 23 -6.47 6.87 -6.16
C ILE A 23 -7.66 7.28 -5.28
N HIS A 24 -8.56 8.13 -5.75
CA HIS A 24 -9.76 8.50 -5.00
C HIS A 24 -10.68 7.30 -4.73
N VAL A 25 -10.87 6.41 -5.71
CA VAL A 25 -11.65 5.17 -5.52
C VAL A 25 -10.99 4.28 -4.48
N PHE A 26 -9.68 4.06 -4.58
CA PHE A 26 -8.94 3.26 -3.60
C PHE A 26 -9.04 3.87 -2.20
N TYR A 27 -8.79 5.16 -2.05
CA TYR A 27 -8.84 5.87 -0.78
C TYR A 27 -10.21 5.72 -0.10
N ASN A 28 -11.29 5.87 -0.86
CA ASN A 28 -12.66 5.87 -0.32
C ASN A 28 -13.30 4.48 -0.21
N SER A 29 -12.70 3.45 -0.79
CA SER A 29 -13.19 2.06 -0.77
C SER A 29 -12.17 1.17 -0.06
N PRO A 30 -12.04 1.27 1.27
CA PRO A 30 -11.08 0.47 2.01
C PRO A 30 -11.31 -1.02 1.84
N VAL A 31 -10.23 -1.80 1.87
CA VAL A 31 -10.34 -3.25 2.05
C VAL A 31 -11.02 -3.56 3.38
N THR A 32 -11.89 -4.56 3.41
CA THR A 32 -12.65 -4.93 4.62
C THR A 32 -11.89 -5.91 5.53
N SER A 33 -10.76 -6.44 5.06
CA SER A 33 -9.88 -7.32 5.83
C SER A 33 -8.81 -6.51 6.58
N PRO A 34 -8.24 -7.05 7.67
CA PRO A 34 -7.00 -6.53 8.22
C PRO A 34 -5.92 -6.40 7.15
N ALA A 35 -5.17 -5.29 7.13
CA ALA A 35 -4.13 -5.04 6.13
C ALA A 35 -2.76 -4.72 6.76
N LEU A 36 -1.71 -5.23 6.12
CA LEU A 36 -0.32 -4.94 6.44
C LEU A 36 0.31 -4.13 5.31
N PHE A 37 0.86 -2.96 5.63
CA PHE A 37 1.53 -2.08 4.67
C PHE A 37 3.06 -2.13 4.82
N PHE A 38 3.75 -2.29 3.70
CA PHE A 38 5.21 -2.20 3.60
C PHE A 38 5.58 -0.96 2.77
N PHE A 39 6.41 -0.07 3.30
CA PHE A 39 6.81 1.16 2.59
C PHE A 39 8.13 1.73 3.14
N CYS A 40 8.71 2.71 2.45
CA CYS A 40 9.92 3.40 2.92
C CYS A 40 9.84 4.93 2.78
N GLU A 41 10.64 5.65 3.56
CA GLU A 41 10.61 7.12 3.63
C GLU A 41 11.19 7.76 2.36
N ASN A 42 12.19 7.12 1.75
CA ASN A 42 12.90 7.61 0.57
C ASN A 42 12.22 7.24 -0.78
N ASP A 43 10.95 6.84 -0.76
CA ASP A 43 10.23 6.41 -1.97
C ASP A 43 9.79 7.62 -2.82
N VAL A 44 10.38 7.75 -4.02
CA VAL A 44 10.05 8.83 -4.98
C VAL A 44 8.77 8.56 -5.77
N MET A 45 8.27 7.31 -5.77
CA MET A 45 7.07 6.89 -6.49
C MET A 45 5.84 6.86 -5.58
N CYS A 46 6.02 6.75 -4.26
CA CYS A 46 4.95 6.70 -3.28
C CYS A 46 5.23 7.65 -2.12
N SER A 47 4.42 8.69 -1.96
CA SER A 47 4.60 9.64 -0.85
C SER A 47 4.27 8.96 0.50
N PRO A 48 5.23 8.83 1.44
CA PRO A 48 4.99 8.24 2.76
C PRO A 48 3.92 9.01 3.55
N ALA A 49 3.88 10.33 3.37
CA ALA A 49 2.90 11.20 4.01
C ALA A 49 1.47 10.95 3.50
N VAL A 50 1.29 10.71 2.19
CA VAL A 50 -0.01 10.37 1.61
C VAL A 50 -0.45 8.99 2.09
N LEU A 51 0.47 8.01 2.08
CA LEU A 51 0.21 6.65 2.55
C LEU A 51 -0.15 6.62 4.04
N GLY A 52 0.52 7.44 4.86
CA GLY A 52 0.19 7.65 6.27
C GLY A 52 -1.25 8.12 6.46
N ARG A 53 -1.65 9.18 5.75
CA ARG A 53 -3.03 9.69 5.81
C ARG A 53 -4.07 8.68 5.34
N LEU A 54 -3.74 7.85 4.34
CA LEU A 54 -4.60 6.74 3.90
C LEU A 54 -4.79 5.72 5.03
N MET A 55 -3.69 5.25 5.63
CA MET A 55 -3.73 4.27 6.71
C MET A 55 -4.54 4.79 7.91
N ASP A 56 -4.37 6.05 8.29
CA ASP A 56 -5.12 6.66 9.39
C ASP A 56 -6.61 6.77 9.07
N PHE A 57 -6.95 7.17 7.85
CA PHE A 57 -8.33 7.22 7.39
C PHE A 57 -9.01 5.84 7.37
N TRP A 58 -8.30 4.80 6.93
CA TRP A 58 -8.82 3.43 6.95
C TRP A 58 -8.96 2.88 8.37
N LYS A 59 -8.04 3.20 9.29
CA LYS A 59 -8.19 2.89 10.73
C LYS A 59 -9.45 3.53 11.31
N GLN A 60 -9.72 4.80 11.01
CA GLN A 60 -10.94 5.49 11.45
C GLN A 60 -12.22 4.84 10.91
N ARG A 61 -12.13 4.13 9.78
CA ARG A 61 -13.23 3.36 9.18
C ARG A 61 -13.31 1.91 9.67
N GLY A 62 -12.55 1.55 10.70
CA GLY A 62 -12.60 0.24 11.34
C GLY A 62 -11.70 -0.83 10.71
N VAL A 63 -10.83 -0.47 9.77
CA VAL A 63 -9.85 -1.43 9.23
C VAL A 63 -8.71 -1.62 10.23
N ALA A 64 -8.39 -2.86 10.57
CA ALA A 64 -7.19 -3.17 11.33
C ALA A 64 -5.95 -3.01 10.43
N ILE A 65 -5.13 -2.01 10.72
CA ILE A 65 -3.95 -1.68 9.91
C ILE A 65 -2.67 -1.90 10.72
N SER A 66 -1.80 -2.75 10.20
CA SER A 66 -0.41 -2.89 10.61
C SER A 66 0.51 -2.33 9.53
N SER A 67 1.72 -1.91 9.91
CA SER A 67 2.67 -1.40 8.93
C SER A 67 4.12 -1.59 9.34
N ARG A 68 4.99 -1.80 8.35
CA ARG A 68 6.45 -1.73 8.49
C ARG A 68 7.00 -0.67 7.54
N LYS A 69 7.71 0.28 8.14
CA LYS A 69 8.36 1.38 7.45
C LYS A 69 9.87 1.26 7.55
N TRP A 70 10.58 1.41 6.44
CA TRP A 70 12.04 1.56 6.40
C TRP A 70 12.43 3.02 6.13
N GLU A 71 13.52 3.50 6.70
CA GLU A 71 14.07 4.81 6.34
C GLU A 71 14.58 4.81 4.89
N VAL A 72 15.29 3.74 4.52
CA VAL A 72 15.87 3.55 3.18
C VAL A 72 15.51 2.17 2.64
N SER A 73 14.85 2.14 1.49
CA SER A 73 14.62 0.94 0.70
C SER A 73 14.35 1.30 -0.77
N THR A 74 14.25 0.30 -1.63
CA THR A 74 13.89 0.48 -3.04
C THR A 74 12.40 0.21 -3.22
N HIS A 75 11.71 1.11 -3.93
CA HIS A 75 10.28 0.98 -4.25
C HIS A 75 9.96 -0.42 -4.78
N ALA A 76 8.96 -1.06 -4.19
CA ALA A 76 8.50 -2.42 -4.52
C ALA A 76 9.57 -3.53 -4.43
N ALA A 77 10.69 -3.31 -3.75
CA ALA A 77 11.76 -4.30 -3.59
C ALA A 77 12.13 -4.58 -2.12
N HIS A 78 11.24 -4.26 -1.18
CA HIS A 78 11.48 -4.38 0.25
C HIS A 78 11.87 -5.80 0.69
N LEU A 79 11.23 -6.85 0.16
CA LEU A 79 11.60 -8.25 0.45
C LEU A 79 13.04 -8.57 0.01
N ARG A 80 13.51 -7.99 -1.10
CA ARG A 80 14.88 -8.21 -1.57
C ARG A 80 15.89 -7.43 -0.74
N CYS A 81 15.56 -6.20 -0.36
CA CYS A 81 16.44 -5.33 0.41
C CYS A 81 16.54 -5.74 1.89
N HIS A 82 15.43 -6.19 2.46
CA HIS A 82 15.26 -6.43 3.90
C HIS A 82 14.58 -7.79 4.16
N PRO A 83 15.14 -8.92 3.65
CA PRO A 83 14.44 -10.20 3.62
C PRO A 83 14.04 -10.72 4.99
N GLU A 84 14.95 -10.66 5.96
CA GLU A 84 14.69 -11.16 7.33
C GLU A 84 13.60 -10.36 8.03
N GLU A 85 13.68 -9.02 7.98
CA GLU A 85 12.67 -8.15 8.59
C GLU A 85 11.31 -8.27 7.89
N TYR A 86 11.31 -8.35 6.55
CA TYR A 86 10.08 -8.48 5.78
C TYR A 86 9.37 -9.78 6.13
N VAL A 87 10.09 -10.91 6.08
CA VAL A 87 9.52 -12.24 6.34
C VAL A 87 9.08 -12.37 7.78
N SER A 88 9.90 -11.94 8.75
CA SER A 88 9.52 -11.99 10.17
C SER A 88 8.30 -11.12 10.47
N THR A 89 8.23 -9.90 9.91
CA THR A 89 7.07 -9.04 10.08
C THR A 89 5.81 -9.66 9.48
N LEU A 90 5.93 -10.23 8.28
CA LEU A 90 4.82 -10.89 7.60
C LEU A 90 4.33 -12.11 8.39
N GLN A 91 5.23 -12.97 8.84
CA GLN A 91 4.90 -14.15 9.65
C GLN A 91 4.22 -13.76 10.97
N ASN A 92 4.78 -12.80 11.69
CA ASN A 92 4.19 -12.30 12.93
C ASN A 92 2.80 -11.73 12.71
N TYR A 93 2.62 -10.96 11.64
CA TYR A 93 1.32 -10.43 11.27
C TYR A 93 0.32 -11.55 10.96
N LEU A 94 0.68 -12.51 10.11
CA LEU A 94 -0.21 -13.62 9.75
C LEU A 94 -0.58 -14.48 10.97
N ASN A 95 0.38 -14.76 11.87
CA ASN A 95 0.12 -15.51 13.09
C ASN A 95 -0.76 -14.74 14.09
N SER A 96 -0.78 -13.40 14.01
CA SER A 96 -1.63 -12.56 14.86
C SER A 96 -3.09 -12.49 14.38
N LEU A 97 -3.35 -12.87 13.12
CA LEU A 97 -4.70 -12.82 12.57
C LEU A 97 -5.59 -13.92 13.17
N PRO A 98 -6.90 -13.67 13.33
CA PRO A 98 -7.84 -14.71 13.71
C PRO A 98 -7.78 -15.82 12.67
N THR A 99 -7.43 -17.04 13.09
CA THR A 99 -7.57 -18.21 12.24
C THR A 99 -9.05 -18.45 12.01
N CYS A 100 -9.54 -18.14 10.80
CA CYS A 100 -10.79 -18.73 10.34
C CYS A 100 -10.59 -20.24 10.38
N SER A 101 -11.22 -20.94 11.33
CA SER A 101 -11.41 -22.37 11.22
C SER A 101 -12.21 -22.58 9.93
N LEU A 102 -11.52 -22.89 8.84
CA LEU A 102 -12.16 -23.46 7.66
C LEU A 102 -12.69 -24.81 8.12
N MET A 103 -13.90 -24.83 8.70
CA MET A 103 -14.58 -26.08 8.94
C MET A 103 -14.75 -26.71 7.55
N PRO A 104 -14.18 -27.90 7.30
CA PRO A 104 -14.52 -28.63 6.10
C PRO A 104 -16.01 -28.91 6.19
N LYS A 105 -16.78 -28.50 5.18
CA LYS A 105 -18.14 -29.02 5.01
C LYS A 105 -18.00 -30.52 4.80
N MET A 106 -18.46 -31.31 5.78
CA MET A 106 -18.71 -32.74 5.63
C MET A 106 -19.82 -32.98 4.62
#